data_AF-A0A933FU71-F1
#
_entry.id   AF-A0A933FU71-F1
#
_cell.length_a   1.000
_cell.length_b   1.000
_cell.length_c   1.000
_cell.angle_alpha   90.00
_cell.angle_beta   90.00
_cell.angle_gamma   90.00
#
_symmetry.space_group_name_H-M   'P 1'
#
loop_
_entity.id
_entity.type
_entity.pdbx_description
1 polymer ?
#
loop_
_entity_poly.entity_id
_entity_poly.type
_entity_poly.pdbx_seq_one_letter_code
_entity_poly.pdbx_strand_id
1 'polypeptide(L)'
;MPEGAVVPAVKRGFQVGPRGQSRNLTFKRGTTKSQRPAVRFDLCTKCTLCWAECPDECFDPTSDGFYDIEYQYCVGCGKCAEVCPVKECIVMVDELRFEDNSSPYEHWKSDSKGYIQWVEEKKGKDRVSYSVVTGKGVIVTAGEVMPEGKIVGIKKVEEAEL
;
A
#
# COMPACT_ATOMS: atom_id res chain seq x y z
N MET A 1 -22.92 -26.24 -7.51
CA MET A 1 -21.86 -25.32 -7.99
C MET A 1 -22.32 -24.86 -9.35
N PRO A 2 -22.28 -23.56 -9.69
CA PRO A 2 -22.66 -23.13 -11.03
C PRO A 2 -21.75 -23.83 -12.06
N GLU A 3 -22.36 -24.32 -13.14
CA GLU A 3 -21.66 -24.96 -14.26
C GLU A 3 -20.79 -23.88 -14.95
N GLY A 4 -19.46 -23.93 -14.83
CA GLY A 4 -18.51 -23.04 -15.51
C GLY A 4 -17.91 -21.91 -14.66
N ALA A 5 -17.00 -21.13 -15.27
CA ALA A 5 -16.33 -19.99 -14.65
C ALA A 5 -17.25 -18.75 -14.60
N VAL A 6 -18.30 -18.83 -13.79
CA VAL A 6 -19.25 -17.73 -13.59
C VAL A 6 -18.75 -16.84 -12.45
N VAL A 7 -18.45 -15.58 -12.75
CA VAL A 7 -18.19 -14.56 -11.73
C VAL A 7 -19.54 -13.95 -11.32
N PRO A 8 -20.08 -14.27 -10.13
CA PRO A 8 -21.38 -13.75 -9.72
C PRO A 8 -21.30 -12.23 -9.51
N ALA A 9 -22.38 -11.52 -9.80
CA ALA A 9 -22.48 -10.10 -9.47
C ALA A 9 -22.40 -9.91 -7.96
N VAL A 10 -21.68 -8.86 -7.52
CA VAL A 10 -21.62 -8.54 -6.10
C VAL A 10 -22.96 -7.94 -5.67
N LYS A 11 -23.43 -8.33 -4.48
CA LYS A 11 -24.68 -7.80 -3.92
C LYS A 11 -24.55 -6.28 -3.81
N ARG A 12 -25.45 -5.55 -4.46
CA ARG A 12 -25.51 -4.10 -4.35
C ARG A 12 -25.87 -3.72 -2.92
N GLY A 13 -25.02 -2.92 -2.29
CA GLY A 13 -25.23 -2.40 -0.95
C GLY A 13 -24.08 -1.48 -0.55
N PHE A 14 -24.41 -0.28 -0.10
CA PHE A 14 -23.43 0.67 0.45
C PHE A 14 -23.19 0.27 1.91
N GLN A 15 -22.16 -0.54 2.16
CA GLN A 15 -21.72 -0.90 3.51
C GLN A 15 -20.35 -0.29 3.76
N VAL A 16 -20.27 0.65 4.71
CA VAL A 16 -18.99 1.21 5.16
C VAL A 16 -18.45 0.28 6.25
N GLY A 17 -17.28 -0.30 6.03
CA GLY A 17 -16.64 -1.21 7.00
C GLY A 17 -15.51 -2.03 6.37
N PRO A 18 -14.91 -2.97 7.13
CA PRO A 18 -13.97 -3.95 6.60
C PRO A 18 -14.62 -4.74 5.46
N ARG A 19 -13.85 -4.99 4.40
CA ARG A 19 -14.22 -5.59 3.11
C ARG A 19 -14.89 -4.64 2.11
N GLY A 20 -14.91 -3.34 2.40
CA GLY A 20 -15.33 -2.26 1.48
C GLY A 20 -16.70 -2.48 0.83
N GLN A 21 -16.97 -1.70 -0.21
CA GLN A 21 -18.18 -1.86 -1.01
C GLN A 21 -17.90 -2.74 -2.21
N SER A 22 -18.67 -3.81 -2.32
CA SER A 22 -18.77 -4.61 -3.53
C SER A 22 -17.49 -5.33 -4.00
N ARG A 23 -16.60 -5.78 -3.10
CA ARG A 23 -15.53 -6.73 -3.49
C ARG A 23 -16.11 -8.08 -3.91
N ASN A 24 -15.60 -8.62 -5.02
CA ASN A 24 -16.04 -9.92 -5.52
C ASN A 24 -15.19 -11.06 -4.94
N LEU A 25 -15.77 -11.91 -4.10
CA LEU A 25 -15.06 -13.03 -3.47
C LEU A 25 -14.53 -14.06 -4.48
N THR A 26 -15.16 -14.16 -5.65
CA THR A 26 -14.77 -15.08 -6.74
C THR A 26 -13.70 -14.46 -7.64
N PHE A 27 -13.70 -13.13 -7.81
CA PHE A 27 -12.77 -12.42 -8.70
C PHE A 27 -11.81 -11.53 -7.92
N LYS A 28 -10.66 -12.11 -7.57
CA LYS A 28 -9.55 -11.43 -6.88
C LYS A 28 -8.64 -10.76 -7.92
N ARG A 29 -8.34 -9.46 -7.72
CA ARG A 29 -7.59 -8.62 -8.69
C ARG A 29 -6.10 -8.49 -8.36
N GLY A 30 -5.66 -9.00 -7.21
CA GLY A 30 -4.31 -8.78 -6.69
C GLY A 30 -3.19 -9.53 -7.42
N THR A 31 -3.49 -10.33 -8.43
CA THR A 31 -2.48 -10.99 -9.28
C THR A 31 -1.88 -10.07 -10.34
N THR A 32 -2.50 -8.92 -10.60
CA THR A 32 -2.04 -7.96 -11.62
C THR A 32 -0.92 -7.04 -11.12
N LYS A 33 -0.64 -7.03 -9.81
CA LYS A 33 0.30 -6.07 -9.21
C LYS A 33 1.75 -6.42 -9.50
N SER A 34 2.52 -5.45 -10.02
CA SER A 34 3.97 -5.50 -10.11
C SER A 34 4.64 -4.98 -8.84
N GLN A 35 4.00 -4.01 -8.18
CA GLN A 35 4.44 -3.42 -6.92
C GLN A 35 3.28 -3.40 -5.94
N ARG A 36 3.59 -3.46 -4.64
CA ARG A 36 2.62 -3.32 -3.55
C ARG A 36 3.04 -2.25 -2.56
N PRO A 37 2.08 -1.56 -1.93
CA PRO A 37 2.39 -0.57 -0.91
C PRO A 37 2.83 -1.25 0.39
N ALA A 38 4.04 -0.97 0.86
CA ALA A 38 4.47 -1.28 2.22
C ALA A 38 4.07 -0.14 3.15
N VAL A 39 3.30 -0.44 4.19
CA VAL A 39 2.71 0.55 5.10
C VAL A 39 3.48 0.58 6.41
N ARG A 40 3.85 1.78 6.88
CA ARG A 40 4.42 2.04 8.22
C ARG A 40 3.34 2.64 9.12
N PHE A 41 2.72 1.78 9.93
CA PHE A 41 1.61 2.19 10.81
C PHE A 41 2.04 3.16 11.92
N ASP A 42 3.31 3.18 12.32
CA ASP A 42 3.86 4.12 13.31
C ASP A 42 3.94 5.56 12.80
N LEU A 43 4.03 5.75 11.48
CA LEU A 43 4.07 7.06 10.83
C LEU A 43 2.67 7.54 10.37
N CYS A 44 1.66 6.69 10.51
CA CYS A 44 0.32 6.95 10.00
C CYS A 44 -0.41 7.96 10.90
N THR A 45 -0.84 9.08 10.29
CA THR A 45 -1.62 10.14 10.95
C THR A 45 -3.14 9.88 10.94
N LYS A 46 -3.59 8.74 10.42
CA LYS A 46 -5.01 8.34 10.29
C LYS A 46 -5.86 9.34 9.50
N CYS A 47 -5.25 10.01 8.52
CA CYS A 47 -5.87 11.08 7.72
C CYS A 47 -6.91 10.63 6.68
N THR A 48 -7.32 9.36 6.63
CA THR A 48 -8.32 8.79 5.67
C THR A 48 -8.00 8.86 4.17
N LEU A 49 -6.98 9.61 3.72
CA LEU A 49 -6.74 9.87 2.30
C LEU A 49 -6.46 8.61 1.47
N CYS A 50 -5.68 7.67 2.01
CA CYS A 50 -5.39 6.42 1.31
C CYS A 50 -6.63 5.54 1.07
N TRP A 51 -7.63 5.63 1.96
CA TRP A 51 -8.89 4.92 1.83
C TRP A 51 -9.80 5.58 0.80
N ALA A 52 -9.94 6.90 0.83
CA ALA A 52 -10.81 7.66 -0.05
C ALA A 52 -10.37 7.65 -1.53
N GLU A 53 -9.06 7.74 -1.78
CA GLU A 53 -8.50 7.80 -3.14
C GLU A 53 -8.19 6.44 -3.77
N CYS A 54 -8.50 5.33 -3.07
CA CYS A 54 -8.22 4.00 -3.58
C CYS A 54 -9.28 3.59 -4.63
N PRO A 55 -8.94 3.46 -5.93
CA PRO A 55 -9.91 3.14 -6.97
C PRO A 55 -10.49 1.72 -6.84
N ASP A 56 -9.75 0.81 -6.21
CA ASP A 56 -10.16 -0.58 -5.99
C ASP A 56 -10.75 -0.82 -4.59
N GLU A 57 -10.82 0.22 -3.76
CA GLU A 57 -11.28 0.16 -2.37
C GLU A 57 -10.64 -1.01 -1.59
N CYS A 58 -9.32 -1.18 -1.69
CA CYS A 58 -8.61 -2.31 -1.05
C CYS A 58 -8.24 -2.06 0.43
N PHE A 59 -8.51 -0.86 0.94
CA PHE A 59 -8.26 -0.50 2.34
C PHE A 59 -9.50 -0.75 3.21
N ASP A 60 -9.29 -1.42 4.34
CA ASP A 60 -10.31 -1.77 5.32
C ASP A 60 -10.09 -0.98 6.61
N PRO A 61 -11.10 -0.21 7.08
CA PRO A 61 -10.99 0.52 8.34
C PRO A 61 -10.92 -0.46 9.51
N THR A 62 -9.93 -0.29 10.38
CA THR A 62 -9.72 -1.12 11.57
C THR A 62 -10.30 -0.45 12.82
N SER A 63 -10.48 -1.22 13.90
CA SER A 63 -11.00 -0.72 15.19
C SER A 63 -10.16 0.42 15.78
N ASP A 64 -8.88 0.43 15.47
CA ASP A 64 -7.91 1.35 16.06
C ASP A 64 -7.78 2.64 15.22
N GLY A 65 -8.60 2.79 14.18
CA GLY A 65 -8.60 3.94 13.26
C GLY A 65 -7.48 3.90 12.22
N PHE A 66 -6.82 2.74 12.04
CA PHE A 66 -5.90 2.52 10.93
C PHE A 66 -6.65 1.93 9.73
N TYR A 67 -5.93 1.85 8.61
CA TYR A 67 -6.44 1.29 7.36
C TYR A 67 -5.57 0.11 6.99
N ASP A 68 -6.13 -1.10 7.12
CA ASP A 68 -5.46 -2.31 6.69
C ASP A 68 -5.65 -2.52 5.20
N ILE A 69 -4.67 -3.12 4.52
CA ILE A 69 -4.77 -3.37 3.08
C ILE A 69 -4.98 -4.85 2.80
N GLU A 70 -6.01 -5.14 2.00
CA GLU A 70 -6.24 -6.48 1.49
C GLU A 70 -5.50 -6.66 0.15
N TYR A 71 -4.30 -7.25 0.22
CA TYR A 71 -3.43 -7.45 -0.94
C TYR A 71 -4.02 -8.37 -2.02
N GLN A 72 -5.04 -9.17 -1.70
CA GLN A 72 -5.73 -9.98 -2.71
C GLN A 72 -6.56 -9.16 -3.71
N TYR A 73 -6.89 -7.90 -3.39
CA TYR A 73 -7.60 -7.00 -4.29
C TYR A 73 -6.78 -5.79 -4.73
N CYS A 74 -5.69 -5.47 -4.03
CA CYS A 74 -4.80 -4.38 -4.42
C CYS A 74 -4.16 -4.65 -5.79
N VAL A 75 -4.37 -3.75 -6.75
CA VAL A 75 -3.76 -3.85 -8.10
C VAL A 75 -2.36 -3.24 -8.15
N GLY A 76 -1.91 -2.57 -7.09
CA GLY A 76 -0.58 -1.96 -7.05
C GLY A 76 -0.48 -0.63 -7.80
N CYS A 77 -1.57 0.13 -7.91
CA CYS A 77 -1.63 1.38 -8.67
C CYS A 77 -0.79 2.54 -8.12
N GLY A 78 -0.35 2.46 -6.85
CA GLY A 78 0.51 3.48 -6.23
C GLY A 78 -0.18 4.77 -5.76
N LYS A 79 -1.48 4.95 -6.01
CA LYS A 79 -2.19 6.19 -5.64
C LYS A 79 -2.16 6.49 -4.14
N CYS A 80 -2.18 5.45 -3.31
CA CYS A 80 -2.08 5.56 -1.86
C CYS A 80 -0.73 6.15 -1.39
N ALA A 81 0.38 5.82 -2.06
CA ALA A 81 1.69 6.37 -1.75
C ALA A 81 1.80 7.84 -2.21
N GLU A 82 1.19 8.18 -3.34
CA GLU A 82 1.18 9.54 -3.90
C GLU A 82 0.39 10.52 -3.02
N VAL A 83 -0.79 10.12 -2.53
CA VAL A 83 -1.67 10.99 -1.72
C VAL A 83 -1.21 11.10 -0.27
N CYS A 84 -0.35 10.19 0.20
CA CYS A 84 0.03 10.18 1.61
C CYS A 84 0.83 11.45 1.96
N PRO A 85 0.39 12.24 2.96
CA PRO A 85 1.13 13.44 3.36
C PRO A 85 2.49 13.11 4.00
N VAL A 86 2.68 11.87 4.44
CA VAL A 86 3.92 11.37 5.01
C VAL A 86 4.60 10.45 3.99
N LYS A 87 5.66 10.96 3.33
CA LYS A 87 6.37 10.27 2.23
C LYS A 87 6.85 8.84 2.55
N GLU A 88 7.08 8.55 3.83
CA GLU A 88 7.65 7.30 4.32
C GLU A 88 6.63 6.35 4.94
N CYS A 89 5.38 6.82 5.07
CA CYS A 89 4.29 6.03 5.63
C CYS A 89 3.80 4.96 4.66
N ILE A 90 3.72 5.26 3.36
CA ILE A 90 3.30 4.30 2.34
C ILE A 90 4.29 4.37 1.19
N VAL A 91 4.97 3.26 0.92
CA VAL A 91 6.03 3.19 -0.08
C VAL A 91 5.76 2.02 -1.01
N MET A 92 5.83 2.24 -2.32
CA MET A 92 5.68 1.17 -3.30
C MET A 92 6.94 0.31 -3.33
N VAL A 93 6.77 -0.98 -3.16
CA VAL A 93 7.84 -1.99 -3.13
C VAL A 93 7.51 -3.07 -4.15
N ASP A 94 8.52 -3.64 -4.80
CA ASP A 94 8.34 -4.74 -5.75
C ASP A 94 7.66 -5.96 -5.11
N GLU A 95 6.65 -6.51 -5.79
CA GLU A 95 5.86 -7.63 -5.29
C GLU A 95 6.71 -8.89 -5.05
N LEU A 96 7.76 -9.11 -5.84
CA LEU A 96 8.60 -10.31 -5.74
C LEU A 96 9.41 -10.39 -4.45
N ARG A 97 9.50 -9.29 -3.70
CA ARG A 97 10.15 -9.27 -2.39
C ARG A 97 9.32 -9.95 -1.30
N PHE A 98 8.09 -10.35 -1.60
CA PHE A 98 7.14 -10.84 -0.62
C PHE A 98 6.64 -12.24 -0.95
N GLU A 99 6.44 -13.03 0.10
CA GLU A 99 6.05 -14.43 -0.02
C GLU A 99 4.54 -14.62 0.13
N ASP A 100 3.91 -13.75 0.93
CA ASP A 100 2.52 -13.87 1.33
C ASP A 100 1.73 -12.55 1.16
N ASN A 101 0.40 -12.71 1.11
CA ASN A 101 -0.57 -11.62 1.03
C ASN A 101 -1.30 -11.44 2.38
N SER A 102 -0.66 -11.77 3.51
CA SER A 102 -1.28 -11.66 4.83
C SER A 102 -1.54 -10.20 5.20
N SER A 103 -2.47 -9.99 6.14
CA SER A 103 -2.82 -8.65 6.64
C SER A 103 -1.58 -7.99 7.27
N PRO A 104 -1.13 -6.84 6.75
CA PRO A 104 -0.03 -6.11 7.36
C PRO A 104 -0.40 -5.53 8.72
N TYR A 105 -1.67 -5.14 8.93
CA TYR A 105 -2.12 -4.63 10.22
C TYR A 105 -2.10 -5.72 11.31
N GLU A 106 -2.48 -6.96 11.01
CA GLU A 106 -2.42 -8.06 11.98
C GLU A 106 -0.96 -8.35 12.39
N HIS A 107 -0.03 -8.38 11.44
CA HIS A 107 1.40 -8.54 11.71
C HIS A 107 1.94 -7.42 12.61
N TRP A 108 1.59 -6.16 12.31
CA TRP A 108 1.97 -5.01 13.15
C TRP A 108 1.34 -5.06 14.55
N LYS A 109 0.10 -5.53 14.66
CA LYS A 109 -0.61 -5.65 15.93
C LYS A 109 0.01 -6.73 16.83
N SER A 110 0.52 -7.81 16.25
CA SER A 110 1.24 -8.84 17.01
C SER A 110 2.62 -8.38 17.46
N ASP A 111 3.40 -7.77 16.57
CA ASP A 111 4.73 -7.26 16.89
C ASP A 111 5.02 -5.97 16.13
N SER A 112 4.79 -4.85 16.82
CA SER A 112 4.97 -3.52 16.24
C SER A 112 6.41 -3.22 15.83
N LYS A 113 7.41 -3.69 16.60
CA LYS A 113 8.83 -3.40 16.34
C LYS A 113 9.39 -4.32 15.27
N GLY A 114 9.10 -5.62 15.35
CA GLY A 114 9.50 -6.58 14.33
C GLY A 114 8.89 -6.24 12.97
N TYR A 115 7.63 -5.82 12.94
CA TYR A 115 6.99 -5.36 11.70
C TYR A 115 7.72 -4.16 11.07
N ILE A 116 8.10 -3.17 11.87
CA ILE A 116 8.84 -2.00 11.38
C ILE A 116 10.17 -2.42 10.74
N GLN A 117 10.93 -3.27 11.43
CA GLN A 117 12.19 -3.79 10.91
C GLN A 117 11.99 -4.57 9.62
N TRP A 118 10.98 -5.43 9.56
CA TRP A 118 10.61 -6.19 8.37
C TRP A 118 10.22 -5.28 7.19
N VAL A 119 9.43 -4.24 7.43
CA VAL A 119 9.05 -3.27 6.37
C VAL A 119 10.28 -2.55 5.82
N GLU A 120 11.18 -2.08 6.68
CA GLU A 120 12.40 -1.39 6.24
C GLU A 120 13.35 -2.31 5.46
N GLU A 121 13.47 -3.56 5.88
CA GLU A 121 14.21 -4.57 5.12
C GLU A 121 13.63 -4.75 3.71
N LYS A 122 12.30 -4.85 3.60
CA LYS A 122 11.62 -5.05 2.32
C LYS A 122 11.65 -3.82 1.41
N LYS A 123 11.55 -2.61 1.97
CA LYS A 123 11.71 -1.35 1.22
C LYS A 123 13.09 -1.25 0.57
N GLY A 124 14.13 -1.64 1.30
CA GLY A 124 15.51 -1.42 0.87
C GLY A 124 15.86 0.08 0.80
N LYS A 125 17.05 0.39 0.27
CA LYS A 125 17.57 1.78 0.24
C LYS A 125 17.25 2.54 -1.04
N ASP A 126 16.89 1.84 -2.11
CA ASP A 126 16.72 2.43 -3.44
C ASP A 126 15.23 2.49 -3.82
N ARG A 127 14.75 3.67 -4.20
CA ARG A 127 13.38 3.84 -4.73
C ARG A 127 13.42 4.00 -6.22
N VAL A 128 12.87 3.02 -6.91
CA VAL A 128 12.83 2.97 -8.36
C VAL A 128 11.52 3.57 -8.83
N SER A 129 11.58 4.74 -9.48
CA SER A 129 10.44 5.33 -10.17
C SER A 129 10.61 5.22 -11.68
N TYR A 130 9.63 4.60 -12.34
CA TYR A 130 9.66 4.38 -13.79
C TYR A 130 8.97 5.56 -14.48
N SER A 131 9.74 6.44 -15.12
CA SER A 131 9.16 7.55 -15.90
C SER A 131 8.70 7.04 -17.28
N VAL A 132 7.47 6.53 -17.35
CA VAL A 132 6.93 5.92 -18.59
C VAL A 132 6.74 6.97 -19.70
N VAL A 133 6.58 8.25 -19.36
CA VAL A 133 6.12 9.30 -20.29
C VAL A 133 7.25 10.19 -20.82
N THR A 134 8.35 10.36 -20.08
CA THR A 134 9.35 11.42 -20.36
C THR A 134 10.61 10.97 -21.09
N GLY A 135 10.80 9.66 -21.34
CA GLY A 135 12.01 9.13 -22.00
C GLY A 135 13.32 9.33 -21.22
N LYS A 136 13.26 9.84 -19.98
CA LYS A 136 14.40 10.14 -19.09
C LYS A 136 14.91 8.92 -18.31
N GLY A 137 14.48 7.71 -18.67
CA GLY A 137 14.87 6.48 -17.98
C GLY A 137 14.27 6.33 -16.59
N VAL A 138 14.88 5.45 -15.80
CA VAL A 138 14.45 5.11 -14.44
C VAL A 138 15.10 6.08 -13.46
N ILE A 139 14.28 6.84 -12.71
CA ILE A 139 14.79 7.74 -11.68
C ILE A 139 14.88 6.93 -10.38
N VAL A 140 16.10 6.70 -9.93
CA VAL A 140 16.39 6.04 -8.66
C VAL A 140 16.65 7.11 -7.60
N THR A 141 15.74 7.22 -6.64
CA THR A 141 15.88 8.14 -5.51
C THR A 141 16.36 7.36 -4.29
N ALA A 142 17.35 7.90 -3.57
CA ALA A 142 17.76 7.32 -2.30
C ALA A 142 16.61 7.43 -1.28
N GLY A 143 16.17 6.30 -0.75
CA GLY A 143 15.19 6.24 0.34
C GLY A 143 15.84 6.62 1.67
N GLU A 144 15.24 7.54 2.40
CA GLU A 144 15.68 7.89 3.76
C GLU A 144 15.10 6.87 4.75
N VAL A 145 15.95 6.28 5.61
CA VAL A 145 15.48 5.42 6.70
C VAL A 145 14.92 6.30 7.82
N MET A 146 13.63 6.20 8.09
CA MET A 146 13.02 6.96 9.19
C MET A 146 13.18 6.26 10.55
N PRO A 147 13.56 7.00 11.61
CA PRO A 147 13.54 6.47 12.97
C PRO A 147 12.09 6.19 13.42
N GLU A 148 11.94 5.22 14.32
CA GLU A 148 10.63 4.79 14.86
C GLU A 148 9.80 5.98 15.37
N GLY A 149 8.56 6.11 14.89
CA GLY A 149 7.57 7.06 15.40
C GLY A 149 7.88 8.55 15.21
N LYS A 150 8.91 8.92 14.45
CA LYS A 150 9.27 10.33 14.20
C LYS A 150 8.96 10.71 12.75
N ILE A 151 7.89 11.49 12.59
CA ILE A 151 7.60 12.19 11.34
C ILE A 151 8.59 13.35 11.22
N VAL A 152 9.68 13.17 10.48
CA VAL A 152 10.62 14.26 10.17
C VAL A 152 9.96 15.18 9.14
N GLY A 153 9.95 16.49 9.42
CA GLY A 153 9.43 17.48 8.49
C GLY A 153 10.17 17.45 7.15
N ILE A 154 9.45 17.70 6.06
CA ILE A 154 9.99 17.70 4.70
C ILE A 154 11.16 18.68 4.62
N LYS A 155 12.38 18.18 4.44
CA LYS A 155 13.47 18.99 3.87
C LYS A 155 13.14 19.17 2.39
N LYS A 156 13.18 20.41 1.88
CA LYS A 156 13.10 20.67 0.44
C LYS A 156 14.17 19.80 -0.24
N VAL A 157 13.73 18.91 -1.13
CA VAL A 157 14.65 18.06 -1.90
C VAL A 157 15.24 18.98 -2.96
N GLU A 158 16.55 19.22 -2.91
CA GLU A 158 17.27 19.80 -4.04
C GLU A 158 17.35 18.73 -5.12
N GLU A 159 16.81 19.02 -6.30
CA GLU A 159 16.89 18.14 -7.47
C GLU A 159 18.37 17.96 -7.84
N ALA A 160 18.93 16.78 -7.54
CA ALA A 160 20.24 16.40 -8.04
C ALA A 160 20.08 15.97 -9.50
N GLU A 161 20.38 16.89 -10.41
CA GLU A 161 20.57 16.59 -11.83
C GLU A 161 21.84 15.73 -12.00
N LEU A 162 21.73 14.63 -12.76
CA LEU A 162 22.83 13.80 -13.24
C LEU A 162 22.90 13.90 -14.76
#